data_AF-A0A0B1NZ03-F1
#
_entry.id   AF-A0A0B1NZ03-F1
#
_cell.length_a   1.000
_cell.length_b   1.000
_cell.length_c   1.000
_cell.angle_alpha   90.00
_cell.angle_beta   90.00
_cell.angle_gamma   90.00
#
_symmetry.space_group_name_H-M   'P 1'
#
loop_
_entity.id
_entity.type
_entity.pdbx_description
1 polymer ?
#
loop_
_entity_poly.entity_id
_entity_poly.type
_entity_poly.pdbx_seq_one_letter_code
_entity_poly.pdbx_strand_id
1 'polypeptide(L)'
;MNSIKQSPASLKQFYITLAIIPLSIGLFTASRPDADGKLPVITRFIDSFSHYKEKWSERNTLHTKAVEQAGFDRNLFNSSTRKRRVVDLKFPEIFNTGSPFNVVAGQGPRNMDELVAHYTKQNADEEERKLALLRNKKK
;
A
#
# COMPACT_ATOMS: atom_id res chain seq x y z
N MET A 1 -77.55 2.06 -13.30
CA MET A 1 -76.57 1.21 -12.60
C MET A 1 -75.19 1.80 -12.82
N ASN A 2 -74.50 2.21 -11.77
CA ASN A 2 -73.03 2.24 -11.63
C ASN A 2 -72.70 2.84 -10.26
N SER A 3 -72.64 1.98 -9.25
CA SER A 3 -72.22 2.33 -7.89
C SER A 3 -70.70 2.37 -7.84
N ILE A 4 -70.15 3.56 -7.69
CA ILE A 4 -68.72 3.79 -7.49
C ILE A 4 -68.39 3.33 -6.06
N LYS A 5 -67.85 2.12 -5.94
CA LYS A 5 -67.29 1.61 -4.68
C LYS A 5 -66.13 2.51 -4.25
N GLN A 6 -66.36 3.32 -3.22
CA GLN A 6 -65.27 3.93 -2.46
C GLN A 6 -64.52 2.81 -1.74
N SER A 7 -63.26 2.60 -2.13
CA SER A 7 -62.34 1.68 -1.46
C SER A 7 -61.89 2.30 -0.13
N PRO A 8 -62.04 1.62 1.03
CA PRO A 8 -61.49 2.11 2.28
C PRO A 8 -59.96 1.99 2.20
N ALA A 9 -59.28 3.13 2.00
CA ALA A 9 -57.84 3.19 2.10
C ALA A 9 -57.42 2.56 3.44
N SER A 10 -56.56 1.55 3.40
CA SER A 10 -56.12 0.92 4.65
C SER A 10 -55.42 1.99 5.50
N LEU A 11 -55.61 1.96 6.81
CA LEU A 11 -55.05 2.94 7.74
C LEU A 11 -53.55 3.21 7.49
N LYS A 12 -52.82 2.19 7.02
CA LYS A 12 -51.41 2.27 6.61
C LYS A 12 -51.18 3.17 5.40
N GLN A 13 -52.02 3.08 4.37
CA GLN A 13 -51.95 3.93 3.18
C GLN A 13 -52.21 5.40 3.53
N PHE A 14 -53.14 5.67 4.44
CA PHE A 14 -53.42 7.02 4.93
C PHE A 14 -52.22 7.65 5.65
N TYR A 15 -51.57 6.91 6.56
CA TYR A 15 -50.38 7.44 7.24
C TYR A 15 -49.17 7.58 6.30
N ILE A 16 -49.01 6.67 5.32
CA ILE A 16 -47.94 6.79 4.32
C ILE A 16 -48.12 8.06 3.49
N THR A 17 -49.33 8.35 3.00
CA THR A 17 -49.57 9.56 2.20
C THR A 17 -49.39 10.83 3.03
N LEU A 18 -49.85 10.82 4.29
CA LEU A 18 -49.70 11.96 5.21
C LEU A 18 -48.23 12.22 5.57
N ALA A 19 -47.38 11.20 5.58
CA ALA A 19 -45.93 11.36 5.73
C ALA A 19 -45.23 11.78 4.43
N ILE A 20 -45.66 11.29 3.27
CA ILE A 20 -44.97 11.52 1.99
C ILE A 20 -45.10 12.97 1.50
N ILE A 21 -46.23 13.62 1.79
CA ILE A 21 -46.49 15.01 1.38
C ILE A 21 -45.46 15.98 2.02
N PRO A 22 -45.36 16.08 3.37
CA PRO A 22 -44.36 16.94 4.01
C PRO A 22 -42.93 16.47 3.74
N LEU A 23 -42.68 15.16 3.60
CA LEU A 23 -41.37 14.63 3.23
C LEU A 23 -40.94 15.13 1.84
N SER A 24 -41.83 15.08 0.84
CA SER A 24 -41.53 15.53 -0.52
C SER A 24 -41.32 17.05 -0.59
N ILE A 25 -42.09 17.83 0.15
CA ILE A 25 -41.94 19.29 0.24
C ILE A 25 -40.61 19.63 0.94
N GLY A 26 -40.28 18.93 2.03
CA GLY A 26 -39.00 19.07 2.71
C GLY A 26 -37.81 18.73 1.80
N LEU A 27 -37.89 17.62 1.05
CA LEU A 27 -36.86 17.24 0.10
C LEU A 27 -36.72 18.26 -1.04
N PHE A 28 -37.85 18.75 -1.56
CA PHE A 28 -37.87 19.70 -2.65
C PHE A 28 -37.29 21.05 -2.27
N THR A 29 -37.60 21.54 -1.07
CA THR A 29 -37.04 22.78 -0.52
C THR A 29 -35.56 22.62 -0.18
N ALA A 30 -35.14 21.48 0.38
CA ALA A 30 -33.75 21.22 0.72
C ALA A 30 -32.84 20.92 -0.48
N SER A 31 -33.41 20.44 -1.60
CA SER A 31 -32.69 20.12 -2.85
C SER A 31 -32.53 21.34 -3.78
N ARG A 32 -33.35 22.38 -3.59
CA ARG A 32 -33.24 23.60 -4.40
C ARG A 32 -31.98 24.40 -4.01
N PRO A 33 -31.20 24.89 -5.00
CA PRO A 33 -30.14 25.85 -4.74
C PRO A 33 -30.74 27.15 -4.21
N ASP A 34 -30.03 27.80 -3.29
CA ASP A 34 -30.48 29.05 -2.69
C ASP A 34 -30.45 30.19 -3.74
N ALA A 35 -31.20 31.27 -3.53
CA ALA A 35 -31.27 32.39 -4.47
C ALA A 35 -29.89 33.05 -4.75
N ASP A 36 -28.94 32.86 -3.83
CA ASP A 36 -27.55 33.31 -3.92
C ASP A 36 -26.63 32.37 -4.73
N GLY A 37 -27.14 31.29 -5.32
CA GLY A 37 -26.34 30.30 -6.06
C GLY A 37 -25.48 29.38 -5.18
N LYS A 38 -25.74 29.35 -3.86
CA LYS A 38 -25.05 28.46 -2.92
C LYS A 38 -25.55 27.02 -3.06
N LEU A 39 -24.63 26.06 -2.89
CA LEU A 39 -24.92 24.63 -2.95
C LEU A 39 -26.04 24.27 -1.95
N PRO A 40 -26.97 23.36 -2.31
CA PRO A 40 -28.05 22.93 -1.43
C PRO A 40 -27.53 22.43 -0.08
N VAL A 41 -28.32 22.59 0.98
CA VAL A 41 -27.95 22.24 2.36
C VAL A 41 -27.49 20.78 2.48
N ILE A 42 -28.16 19.88 1.76
CA ILE A 42 -27.82 18.45 1.70
C ILE A 42 -26.43 18.26 1.10
N THR A 43 -26.12 18.96 0.02
CA THR A 43 -24.82 18.87 -0.66
C THR A 43 -23.71 19.41 0.22
N ARG A 44 -23.93 20.52 0.93
CA ARG A 44 -22.96 21.08 1.89
C ARG A 44 -22.71 20.16 3.08
N PHE A 45 -23.75 19.46 3.54
CA PHE A 45 -23.62 18.44 4.57
C PHE A 45 -22.81 17.24 4.08
N ILE A 46 -23.10 16.72 2.87
CA ILE A 46 -22.31 15.64 2.27
C ILE A 46 -20.85 16.07 2.07
N ASP A 47 -20.63 17.30 1.63
CA ASP A 47 -19.30 17.86 1.41
C ASP A 47 -18.53 18.03 2.72
N SER A 48 -19.20 18.25 3.86
CA SER A 48 -18.52 18.23 5.16
C SER A 48 -17.86 16.89 5.50
N PHE A 49 -18.31 15.78 4.89
CA PHE A 49 -17.69 14.45 5.01
C PHE A 49 -16.67 14.15 3.89
N SER A 50 -16.49 15.04 2.91
CA SER A 50 -15.57 14.80 1.78
C SER A 50 -14.12 14.62 2.23
N HIS A 51 -13.71 15.30 3.31
CA HIS A 51 -12.40 15.15 3.93
C HIS A 51 -12.09 13.68 4.35
N TYR A 52 -13.11 12.90 4.75
CA TYR A 52 -12.92 11.48 4.99
C TYR A 52 -12.63 10.74 3.69
N LYS A 53 -13.34 11.03 2.60
CA LYS A 53 -13.09 10.38 1.30
C LYS A 53 -11.66 10.64 0.82
N GLU A 54 -11.17 11.87 1.00
CA GLU A 54 -9.81 12.24 0.62
C GLU A 54 -8.75 11.50 1.44
N LYS A 55 -8.89 11.42 2.77
CA LYS A 55 -8.00 10.63 3.63
C LYS A 55 -8.00 9.14 3.30
N TRP A 56 -9.16 8.59 2.95
CA TRP A 56 -9.25 7.19 2.55
C TRP A 56 -8.60 6.95 1.19
N SER A 57 -8.79 7.88 0.24
CA SER A 57 -8.10 7.86 -1.05
C SER A 57 -6.59 7.91 -0.87
N GLU A 58 -6.08 8.87 -0.09
CA GLU A 58 -4.65 9.04 0.17
C GLU A 58 -4.03 7.77 0.76
N ARG A 59 -4.66 7.18 1.79
CA ARG A 59 -4.19 5.91 2.38
C ARG A 59 -4.18 4.77 1.37
N ASN A 60 -5.22 4.64 0.55
CA ASN A 60 -5.27 3.61 -0.48
C ASN A 60 -4.16 3.82 -1.51
N THR A 61 -3.91 5.06 -1.95
CA THR A 61 -2.82 5.35 -2.87
C THR A 61 -1.46 5.00 -2.28
N LEU A 62 -1.24 5.25 -0.98
CA LEU A 62 -0.01 4.91 -0.29
C LEU A 62 0.19 3.39 -0.24
N HIS A 63 -0.86 2.63 0.10
CA HIS A 63 -0.81 1.17 0.11
C HIS A 63 -0.52 0.59 -1.28
N THR A 64 -1.18 1.11 -2.32
CA THR A 64 -0.93 0.67 -3.71
C THR A 64 0.52 0.93 -4.11
N LYS A 65 1.04 2.14 -3.85
CA LYS A 65 2.45 2.47 -4.13
C LYS A 65 3.42 1.57 -3.37
N ALA A 66 3.13 1.25 -2.12
CA ALA A 66 3.96 0.35 -1.32
C ALA A 66 3.98 -1.08 -1.90
N VAL A 67 2.84 -1.60 -2.36
CA VAL A 67 2.75 -2.91 -3.00
C VAL A 67 3.46 -2.93 -4.35
N GLU A 68 3.32 -1.88 -5.15
CA GLU A 68 4.02 -1.73 -6.42
C GLU A 68 5.53 -1.69 -6.24
N GLN A 69 6.01 -0.90 -5.27
CA GLN A 69 7.43 -0.85 -4.91
C GLN A 69 7.94 -2.22 -4.44
N ALA A 70 7.20 -2.90 -3.56
CA ALA A 70 7.58 -4.24 -3.08
C ALA A 70 7.61 -5.28 -4.21
N GLY A 71 6.69 -5.18 -5.17
CA GLY A 71 6.68 -6.03 -6.36
C GLY A 71 7.89 -5.75 -7.28
N PHE A 72 8.20 -4.48 -7.49
CA PHE A 72 9.38 -4.05 -8.25
C PHE A 72 10.67 -4.54 -7.60
N ASP A 73 10.82 -4.34 -6.29
CA ASP A 73 12.01 -4.75 -5.54
C ASP A 73 12.17 -6.28 -5.56
N ARG A 74 11.07 -7.03 -5.36
CA ARG A 74 11.09 -8.49 -5.49
C ARG A 74 11.53 -8.94 -6.88
N ASN A 75 11.03 -8.28 -7.93
CA ASN A 75 11.46 -8.58 -9.28
C ASN A 75 12.96 -8.26 -9.48
N LEU A 76 13.44 -7.12 -8.97
CA LEU A 76 14.86 -6.74 -9.02
C LEU A 76 15.76 -7.79 -8.36
N PHE A 77 15.38 -8.26 -7.16
CA PHE A 77 16.16 -9.28 -6.45
C PHE A 77 16.09 -10.65 -7.14
N ASN A 78 14.93 -11.05 -7.65
CA ASN A 78 14.76 -12.33 -8.35
C ASN A 78 15.43 -12.37 -9.73
N SER A 79 15.43 -11.25 -10.45
CA SER A 79 16.01 -11.14 -11.80
C SER A 79 17.51 -10.85 -11.79
N SER A 80 18.08 -10.49 -10.63
CA SER A 80 19.53 -10.27 -10.51
C SER A 80 20.30 -11.54 -10.93
N THR A 81 21.07 -11.42 -12.01
CA THR A 81 21.81 -12.53 -12.66
C THR A 81 22.73 -13.27 -11.69
N ARG A 82 23.19 -12.58 -10.64
CA ARG A 82 23.96 -13.17 -9.55
C ARG A 82 22.97 -13.59 -8.46
N LYS A 83 22.28 -14.73 -8.65
CA LYS A 83 21.63 -15.43 -7.52
C LYS A 83 22.65 -15.46 -6.38
N ARG A 84 22.37 -14.76 -5.28
CA ARG A 84 23.23 -14.75 -4.10
C ARG A 84 23.31 -16.23 -3.67
N ARG A 85 24.43 -16.90 -3.98
CA ARG A 85 24.68 -18.29 -3.60
C ARG A 85 24.90 -18.31 -2.10
N VAL A 86 23.83 -18.14 -1.33
CA VAL A 86 23.84 -18.35 0.10
C VAL A 86 23.78 -19.86 0.27
N VAL A 87 24.95 -20.45 0.50
CA VAL A 87 25.02 -21.84 0.95
C VAL A 87 24.73 -21.80 2.44
N ASP A 88 23.59 -22.35 2.85
CA ASP A 88 23.24 -22.47 4.25
C ASP A 88 24.11 -23.57 4.87
N LEU A 89 25.15 -23.16 5.60
CA LEU A 89 26.10 -24.06 6.25
C LEU A 89 25.61 -24.30 7.67
N LYS A 90 25.23 -25.54 7.98
CA LYS A 90 24.77 -25.93 9.34
C LYS A 90 25.80 -25.66 10.45
N PHE A 91 27.10 -25.68 10.11
CA PHE A 91 28.19 -25.50 11.06
C PHE A 91 29.31 -24.65 10.43
N PRO A 92 29.24 -23.31 10.51
CA PRO A 92 30.26 -22.43 9.93
C PRO A 92 31.57 -22.40 10.75
N GLU A 93 31.52 -22.81 12.01
CA GLU A 93 32.68 -22.86 12.91
C GLU A 93 33.72 -23.91 12.53
N ILE A 94 33.34 -24.96 11.77
CA ILE A 94 34.27 -26.01 11.36
C ILE A 94 35.40 -25.50 10.45
N PHE A 95 35.19 -24.37 9.75
CA PHE A 95 36.20 -23.75 8.90
C PHE A 95 37.31 -23.08 9.70
N ASN A 96 37.02 -22.69 10.95
CA ASN A 96 37.99 -22.11 11.89
C ASN A 96 38.71 -23.18 12.72
N THR A 97 38.30 -24.45 12.66
CA THR A 97 38.87 -25.55 13.46
C THR A 97 39.60 -26.56 12.57
N GLY A 98 40.86 -26.88 12.90
CA GLY A 98 41.64 -27.88 12.16
C GLY A 98 42.83 -28.38 12.97
N SER A 99 43.42 -29.51 12.55
CA SER A 99 44.62 -30.06 13.18
C SER A 99 45.81 -29.11 12.99
N PRO A 100 46.55 -28.74 14.06
CA PRO A 100 47.74 -27.90 13.94
C PRO A 100 48.94 -28.62 13.32
N PHE A 101 48.90 -29.96 13.21
CA PHE A 101 50.00 -30.77 12.70
C PHE A 101 49.58 -31.57 11.46
N ASN A 102 50.54 -31.73 10.53
CA ASN A 102 50.45 -32.56 9.32
C ASN A 102 49.24 -32.27 8.41
N VAL A 103 48.91 -30.99 8.21
CA VAL A 103 47.88 -30.55 7.25
C VAL A 103 48.51 -30.19 5.91
N VAL A 104 47.89 -30.62 4.82
CA VAL A 104 48.27 -30.21 3.46
C VAL A 104 48.06 -28.70 3.31
N ALA A 105 49.00 -28.01 2.66
CA ALA A 105 48.89 -26.57 2.41
C ALA A 105 47.53 -26.23 1.77
N GLY A 106 46.76 -25.33 2.41
CA GLY A 106 45.42 -24.94 1.98
C GLY A 106 44.25 -25.61 2.71
N GLN A 107 44.48 -26.65 3.52
CA GLN A 107 43.46 -27.30 4.36
C GLN A 107 43.55 -26.97 5.86
N GLY A 108 44.41 -26.04 6.25
CA GLY A 108 44.49 -25.56 7.63
C GLY A 108 43.27 -24.73 8.05
N PRO A 109 43.03 -24.55 9.36
CA PRO A 109 42.00 -23.64 9.85
C PRO A 109 42.25 -22.24 9.27
N ARG A 110 41.23 -21.66 8.63
CA ARG A 110 41.28 -20.30 8.09
C ARG A 110 40.35 -19.43 8.91
N ASN A 111 40.83 -18.25 9.30
CA ASN A 111 39.98 -17.28 9.98
C ASN A 111 38.94 -16.73 8.99
N MET A 112 37.69 -17.13 9.18
CA MET A 112 36.57 -16.68 8.35
C MET A 112 36.27 -15.19 8.51
N ASP A 113 36.64 -14.57 9.65
CA ASP A 113 36.39 -13.15 9.91
C ASP A 113 37.17 -12.26 8.94
N GLU A 114 38.41 -12.63 8.61
CA GLU A 114 39.23 -11.89 7.65
C GLU A 114 38.66 -11.97 6.23
N LEU A 115 38.11 -13.13 5.86
CA LEU A 115 37.47 -13.34 4.56
C LEU A 115 36.17 -12.53 4.44
N VAL A 116 35.36 -12.50 5.50
CA VAL A 116 34.16 -11.65 5.57
C VAL A 116 34.56 -10.18 5.48
N ALA A 117 35.58 -9.74 6.22
CA ALA A 117 36.09 -8.37 6.17
C ALA A 117 36.59 -7.96 4.76
N HIS A 118 37.29 -8.86 4.07
CA HIS A 118 37.75 -8.60 2.70
C HIS A 118 36.58 -8.39 1.72
N TYR A 119 35.60 -9.30 1.71
CA TYR A 119 34.48 -9.21 0.76
C TYR A 119 33.49 -8.09 1.11
N THR A 120 33.31 -7.77 2.40
CA THR A 120 32.51 -6.61 2.81
C THR A 120 33.14 -5.31 2.33
N LYS A 121 34.46 -5.15 2.49
CA LYS A 121 35.21 -4.02 1.94
C LYS A 121 35.10 -3.94 0.42
N GLN A 122 35.32 -5.06 -0.28
CA GLN A 122 35.22 -5.09 -1.74
C GLN A 122 33.83 -4.67 -2.25
N ASN A 123 32.76 -5.11 -1.58
CA ASN A 123 31.39 -4.72 -1.94
C ASN A 123 31.16 -3.22 -1.71
N ALA A 124 31.62 -2.67 -0.58
CA ALA A 124 31.52 -1.24 -0.29
C ALA A 124 32.26 -0.40 -1.35
N ASP A 125 33.49 -0.78 -1.70
CA ASP A 125 34.29 -0.10 -2.73
C ASP A 125 33.61 -0.15 -4.12
N GLU A 126 32.97 -1.28 -4.47
CA GLU A 126 32.20 -1.42 -5.71
C GLU A 126 30.92 -0.55 -5.72
N GLU A 127 30.23 -0.45 -4.58
CA GLU A 127 29.05 0.42 -4.43
C GLU A 127 29.44 1.89 -4.56
N GLU A 128 30.52 2.33 -3.92
CA GLU A 128 31.06 3.68 -4.05
C GLU A 128 31.43 4.01 -5.50
N ARG A 129 32.11 3.08 -6.21
CA ARG A 129 32.39 3.25 -7.64
C ARG A 129 31.13 3.40 -8.47
N LYS A 130 30.11 2.56 -8.25
CA LYS A 130 28.83 2.64 -8.99
C LYS A 130 28.13 3.97 -8.73
N LEU A 131 28.09 4.42 -7.47
CA LEU A 131 27.52 5.71 -7.09
C LEU A 131 28.25 6.89 -7.74
N ALA A 132 29.59 6.84 -7.79
CA ALA A 132 30.39 7.85 -8.47
C ALA A 132 30.09 7.92 -9.98
N LEU A 133 29.98 6.76 -10.65
CA LEU A 133 29.61 6.69 -12.07
C LEU A 133 28.21 7.25 -12.33
N LEU A 134 27.23 6.91 -11.50
CA LEU A 134 25.86 7.43 -11.61
C LEU A 134 25.79 8.94 -11.38
N ARG A 135 26.54 9.46 -10.40
CA ARG A 135 26.64 10.90 -10.13
C ARG A 135 27.25 11.66 -11.31
N ASN A 136 28.32 11.12 -11.89
CA ASN A 136 29.00 11.74 -13.03
C ASN A 136 28.16 11.69 -14.32
N LYS A 137 27.34 10.64 -14.52
CA LYS A 137 26.44 10.52 -15.68
C LYS A 137 25.24 11.47 -15.63
N LYS A 138 24.88 11.98 -14.45
CA LYS A 138 23.74 12.89 -14.24
C LYS A 138 24.13 14.38 -14.41
N LYS A 139 25.43 14.68 -14.48
CA LYS A 139 25.96 15.98 -14.89
C LYS A 139 26.08 16.03 -16.41
#